data_AF-W1XB85-F1
#
_entry.id   AF-W1XB85-F1
#
_cell.length_a   1.000
_cell.length_b   1.000
_cell.length_c   1.000
_cell.angle_alpha   90.00
_cell.angle_beta   90.00
_cell.angle_gamma   90.00
#
_symmetry.space_group_name_H-M   'P 1'
#
loop_
_entity.id
_entity.type
_entity.pdbx_description
1 polymer ?
#
loop_
_entity_poly.entity_id
_entity_poly.type
_entity_poly.pdbx_seq_one_letter_code
_entity_poly.pdbx_strand_id
1 'polypeptide(L)'
;VLSTLHTNSTCETLVRLQQMGVARWMLSSALTLVIAQRLVRKLCPHCRRQQGEPIHIPDNVWPSPLPHWQAPGCVHCYHGFYGRTALFEVLPITSVIRQLISANTDVESLET
;
A
#
# COMPACT_ATOMS: atom_id res chain seq x y z
N VAL A 1 -4.42 18.21 -9.97
CA VAL A 1 -4.44 17.27 -11.12
C VAL A 1 -4.37 15.86 -10.57
N LEU A 2 -5.09 14.91 -11.15
CA LEU A 2 -5.01 13.48 -10.79
C LEU A 2 -4.48 12.70 -11.98
N SER A 3 -3.59 11.74 -11.71
CA SER A 3 -3.01 10.85 -12.70
C SER A 3 -2.59 9.53 -12.03
N THR A 4 -2.20 8.54 -12.82
CA THR A 4 -1.80 7.21 -12.35
C THR A 4 -0.43 6.82 -12.90
N LEU A 5 0.39 6.20 -12.06
CA LEU A 5 1.66 5.57 -12.44
C LEU A 5 1.69 4.11 -11.98
N HIS A 6 2.44 3.28 -12.70
CA HIS A 6 2.66 1.88 -12.33
C HIS A 6 3.98 1.75 -11.55
N THR A 7 3.88 1.83 -10.22
CA THR A 7 4.97 1.66 -9.25
C THR A 7 4.50 0.78 -8.08
N ASN A 8 5.43 0.21 -7.31
CA ASN A 8 5.09 -0.73 -6.25
C ASN A 8 4.80 -0.09 -4.89
N SER A 9 5.25 1.15 -4.67
CA SER A 9 5.08 1.93 -3.43
C SER A 9 4.84 3.43 -3.70
N THR A 10 4.43 4.15 -2.66
CA THR A 10 4.28 5.61 -2.76
C THR A 10 5.63 6.29 -3.02
N CYS A 11 6.69 5.86 -2.33
CA CYS A 11 8.05 6.38 -2.47
C CYS A 11 8.65 6.12 -3.86
N GLU A 12 8.49 4.92 -4.42
CA GLU A 12 8.94 4.61 -5.79
C GLU A 12 8.32 5.54 -6.85
N THR A 13 7.14 6.09 -6.59
CA THR A 13 6.49 7.07 -7.48
C THR A 13 7.32 8.34 -7.62
N LEU A 14 7.96 8.80 -6.54
CA LEU A 14 8.85 9.96 -6.56
C LEU A 14 10.09 9.68 -7.41
N VAL A 15 10.70 8.51 -7.24
CA VAL A 15 11.84 8.06 -8.05
C VAL A 15 11.45 7.98 -9.52
N ARG A 16 10.29 7.39 -9.82
CA ARG A 16 9.83 7.20 -11.20
C ARG A 16 9.60 8.53 -11.91
N LEU A 17 9.01 9.51 -11.23
CA LEU A 17 8.83 10.85 -11.80
C LEU A 17 10.17 11.54 -12.08
N GLN A 18 11.17 11.38 -11.21
CA GLN A 18 12.52 11.90 -11.45
C GLN A 18 13.19 11.23 -12.65
N GLN A 19 13.08 9.89 -12.77
CA GLN A 19 13.59 9.13 -13.92
C GLN A 19 12.93 9.54 -15.24
N MET A 20 11.67 10.00 -15.20
CA MET A 20 10.96 10.55 -16.35
C MET A 20 11.37 12.00 -16.69
N GLY A 21 12.33 12.57 -15.96
CA GLY A 21 12.87 13.91 -16.21
C GLY A 21 12.13 15.04 -15.47
N VAL A 22 11.21 14.73 -14.55
CA VAL A 22 10.54 15.76 -13.76
C VAL A 22 11.52 16.32 -12.72
N ALA A 23 11.77 17.63 -12.80
CA ALA A 23 12.64 18.31 -11.86
C ALA A 23 12.07 18.27 -10.43
N ARG A 24 12.94 18.11 -9.44
CA ARG A 24 12.53 17.91 -8.04
C ARG A 24 11.83 19.11 -7.42
N TRP A 25 12.23 20.33 -7.77
CA TRP A 25 11.53 21.53 -7.32
C TRP A 25 10.08 21.55 -7.84
N MET A 26 9.81 20.98 -9.01
CA MET A 26 8.47 20.84 -9.56
C MET A 26 7.69 19.76 -8.81
N LEU A 27 8.32 18.63 -8.47
CA LEU A 27 7.71 17.62 -7.60
C LEU A 27 7.36 18.19 -6.23
N SER A 28 8.31 18.88 -5.60
CA SER A 28 8.14 19.48 -4.27
C SER A 28 7.09 20.58 -4.23
N SER A 29 6.82 21.28 -5.34
CA SER A 29 5.79 22.32 -5.41
C SER A 29 4.42 21.79 -5.86
N ALA A 30 4.38 20.95 -6.90
CA ALA A 30 3.14 20.53 -7.55
C ALA A 30 2.52 19.25 -6.96
N LEU A 31 3.32 18.34 -6.39
CA LEU A 31 2.79 17.08 -5.85
C LEU A 31 2.13 17.34 -4.49
N THR A 32 0.92 16.82 -4.31
CA THR A 32 0.16 16.97 -3.06
C THR A 32 0.03 15.66 -2.31
N LEU A 33 -0.17 14.56 -3.03
CA LEU A 33 -0.51 13.27 -2.46
C LEU A 33 -0.08 12.16 -3.43
N VAL A 34 0.49 11.09 -2.88
CA VAL A 34 0.64 9.81 -3.59
C VAL A 34 -0.19 8.76 -2.86
N ILE A 35 -0.94 7.97 -3.62
CA ILE A 35 -1.72 6.85 -3.09
C ILE A 35 -1.27 5.59 -3.82
N ALA A 36 -0.68 4.64 -3.09
CA ALA A 36 -0.47 3.29 -3.60
C ALA A 36 -1.68 2.43 -3.22
N GLN A 37 -2.24 1.73 -4.21
CA GLN A 37 -3.45 0.93 -4.05
C GLN A 37 -3.16 -0.54 -4.39
N ARG A 38 -3.60 -1.46 -3.52
CA ARG A 38 -3.65 -2.89 -3.81
C ARG A 38 -5.06 -3.42 -3.63
N LEU A 39 -5.52 -4.28 -4.55
CA LEU A 39 -6.79 -4.99 -4.40
C LEU A 39 -6.54 -6.39 -3.87
N VAL A 40 -7.06 -6.68 -2.68
CA VAL A 40 -6.97 -8.00 -2.06
C VAL A 40 -8.30 -8.73 -2.17
N ARG A 41 -8.23 -10.05 -2.33
CA ARG A 41 -9.42 -10.92 -2.40
C ARG A 41 -10.07 -11.01 -1.03
N LYS A 42 -11.39 -10.85 -0.96
CA LYS A 42 -12.15 -11.07 0.29
C LYS A 42 -12.49 -12.54 0.43
N LEU A 43 -12.33 -13.08 1.63
CA LEU A 43 -12.81 -14.42 1.95
C LEU A 43 -14.32 -14.52 1.73
N CYS A 44 -14.76 -15.65 1.17
CA CYS A 44 -16.16 -15.92 0.94
C CYS A 44 -16.93 -15.96 2.27
N PRO A 45 -18.03 -15.20 2.43
CA PRO A 45 -18.79 -15.18 3.68
C PRO A 45 -19.49 -16.51 3.97
N HIS A 46 -19.77 -17.33 2.95
CA HIS A 46 -20.48 -18.60 3.09
C HIS A 46 -19.59 -19.76 3.53
N CYS A 47 -18.30 -19.73 3.21
CA CYS A 47 -17.41 -20.88 3.45
C CYS A 47 -16.15 -20.55 4.26
N ARG A 48 -15.85 -19.29 4.57
CA ARG A 48 -14.71 -18.95 5.44
C ARG A 48 -14.86 -19.63 6.79
N ARG A 49 -13.76 -20.19 7.30
CA ARG A 49 -13.71 -20.83 8.63
C ARG A 49 -12.43 -20.42 9.31
N GLN A 50 -12.51 -20.14 10.61
CA GLN A 50 -11.34 -19.91 11.44
C GLN A 50 -10.83 -21.27 11.90
N GLN A 51 -9.61 -21.63 11.52
CA GLN A 51 -9.03 -22.94 11.80
C GLN A 51 -7.51 -22.82 11.92
N GLY A 52 -6.95 -23.45 12.96
CA GLY A 52 -5.53 -23.37 13.30
C GLY A 52 -5.23 -22.33 14.38
N GLU A 53 -3.99 -22.34 14.84
CA GLU A 53 -3.49 -21.37 15.82
C GLU A 53 -3.51 -19.94 15.24
N PRO A 54 -3.81 -18.92 16.07
CA PRO A 54 -3.70 -17.52 15.67
C PRO A 54 -2.33 -17.19 15.05
N ILE A 55 -2.35 -16.35 14.03
CA ILE A 55 -1.13 -15.91 13.35
C ILE A 55 -0.49 -14.81 14.19
N HIS A 56 0.70 -15.09 14.70
CA HIS A 56 1.51 -14.10 15.39
C HIS A 56 2.34 -13.31 14.37
N ILE A 57 2.11 -12.01 14.33
CA ILE A 57 2.92 -11.04 13.59
C ILE A 57 3.81 -10.34 14.64
N PRO A 58 5.04 -9.93 14.28
CA PRO A 58 5.87 -9.12 15.17
C PRO A 58 5.11 -7.92 15.75
N ASP A 59 5.26 -7.67 17.05
CA ASP A 59 4.48 -6.66 17.78
C ASP A 59 4.69 -5.23 17.25
N ASN A 60 5.85 -4.96 16.64
CA ASN A 60 6.16 -3.69 15.98
C ASN A 60 5.37 -3.47 14.67
N VAL A 61 4.75 -4.51 14.13
CA VAL A 61 3.92 -4.46 12.91
C VAL A 61 2.44 -4.56 13.27
N TRP A 62 2.08 -5.48 14.18
CA TRP A 62 0.70 -5.65 14.59
C TRP A 62 0.59 -6.19 16.02
N PRO A 63 -0.16 -5.51 16.92
CA PRO A 63 -0.06 -5.73 18.36
C PRO A 63 -0.85 -6.94 18.89
N SER A 64 -1.55 -7.68 18.03
CA SER A 64 -2.45 -8.76 18.47
C SER A 64 -2.43 -9.96 17.54
N PRO A 65 -2.57 -11.20 18.02
CA PRO A 65 -2.64 -12.35 17.14
C PRO A 65 -3.82 -12.24 16.17
N LEU A 66 -3.57 -12.50 14.89
CA LEU A 66 -4.61 -12.45 13.87
C LEU A 66 -5.37 -13.79 13.80
N PRO A 67 -6.68 -13.76 13.53
CA PRO A 67 -7.45 -14.98 13.32
C PRO A 67 -6.93 -15.72 12.08
N HIS A 68 -6.65 -17.02 12.24
CA HIS A 68 -6.24 -17.88 11.15
C HIS A 68 -7.47 -18.31 10.33
N TRP A 69 -7.74 -17.57 9.26
CA TRP A 69 -8.82 -17.88 8.34
C TRP A 69 -8.38 -18.79 7.21
N GLN A 70 -9.21 -19.79 6.90
CA GLN A 70 -9.05 -20.66 5.74
C GLN A 70 -10.12 -20.38 4.67
N ALA A 71 -9.75 -20.65 3.42
CA ALA A 71 -10.56 -20.43 2.23
C ALA A 71 -10.90 -21.76 1.53
N PRO A 72 -11.73 -22.63 2.12
CA PRO A 72 -11.94 -23.99 1.61
C PRO A 72 -12.68 -24.07 0.26
N GLY A 73 -13.41 -23.02 -0.12
CA GLY A 73 -14.22 -23.00 -1.35
C GLY A 73 -15.63 -23.58 -1.17
N CYS A 74 -16.57 -23.11 -1.98
CA CYS A 74 -17.94 -23.61 -2.07
C CYS A 74 -18.59 -23.16 -3.40
N VAL A 75 -19.84 -23.56 -3.63
CA VAL A 75 -20.62 -23.21 -4.84
C VAL A 75 -20.89 -21.72 -5.03
N HIS A 76 -20.74 -20.90 -3.99
CA HIS A 76 -21.03 -19.46 -4.02
C HIS A 76 -19.79 -18.58 -4.29
N CYS A 77 -18.61 -19.18 -4.51
CA CYS A 77 -17.36 -18.42 -4.57
C CYS A 77 -16.35 -18.97 -5.57
N TYR A 78 -15.28 -18.22 -5.80
CA TYR A 78 -14.16 -18.65 -6.63
C TYR A 78 -12.97 -19.00 -5.73
N HIS A 79 -12.74 -20.30 -5.54
CA HIS A 79 -11.66 -20.85 -4.69
C HIS A 79 -11.61 -20.22 -3.29
N GLY A 80 -12.77 -20.06 -2.65
CA GLY A 80 -12.86 -19.55 -1.27
C GLY A 80 -12.93 -18.03 -1.15
N PHE A 81 -12.97 -17.28 -2.25
CA PHE A 81 -13.03 -15.82 -2.26
C PHE A 81 -14.26 -15.28 -2.99
N TYR A 82 -14.82 -14.18 -2.51
CA TYR A 82 -15.95 -13.49 -3.15
C TYR A 82 -15.79 -11.97 -3.05
N GLY A 83 -15.51 -11.33 -4.19
CA GLY A 83 -15.23 -9.90 -4.28
C GLY A 83 -13.82 -9.51 -3.82
N ARG A 84 -13.57 -8.20 -3.83
CA ARG A 84 -12.27 -7.59 -3.49
C ARG A 84 -12.49 -6.44 -2.52
N THR A 85 -11.43 -6.08 -1.81
CA THR A 85 -11.34 -4.82 -1.05
C THR A 85 -10.02 -4.15 -1.39
N ALA A 86 -9.98 -2.83 -1.31
CA ALA A 86 -8.77 -2.07 -1.52
C ALA A 86 -8.02 -1.90 -0.19
N LEU A 87 -6.69 -1.97 -0.27
CA LEU A 87 -5.76 -1.52 0.74
C LEU A 87 -5.00 -0.32 0.16
N PHE A 88 -4.85 0.72 0.95
CA PHE A 88 -4.23 1.96 0.54
C PHE A 88 -3.07 2.30 1.45
N GLU A 89 -1.97 2.69 0.82
CA GLU A 89 -0.86 3.39 1.47
C GLU A 89 -0.89 4.82 0.92
N VAL A 90 -0.86 5.79 1.83
CA VAL A 90 -1.08 7.20 1.49
C VAL A 90 0.12 8.00 1.97
N LEU A 91 0.75 8.73 1.06
CA LEU A 91 1.88 9.62 1.32
C LEU A 91 1.48 11.07 1.02
N PRO A 92 1.05 11.83 2.04
CA PRO A 92 0.83 13.26 1.92
C PRO A 92 2.16 14.01 1.77
N ILE A 93 2.23 14.95 0.82
CA ILE A 93 3.43 15.75 0.58
C ILE A 93 3.43 16.96 1.52
N THR A 94 3.81 16.71 2.78
CA THR A 94 3.95 17.70 3.86
C THR A 94 5.17 18.60 3.63
N SER A 95 5.31 19.68 4.41
CA SER A 95 6.48 20.58 4.34
C SER A 95 7.81 19.85 4.54
N VAL A 96 7.86 18.87 5.45
CA VAL A 96 9.05 18.03 5.70
C VAL A 96 9.40 17.20 4.46
N ILE A 97 8.42 16.49 3.89
CA ILE A 97 8.62 15.68 2.68
C ILE A 97 9.03 16.57 1.50
N ARG A 98 8.46 17.77 1.37
CA ARG A 98 8.85 18.75 0.33
C ARG A 98 10.32 19.16 0.44
N GLN A 99 10.81 19.37 1.66
CA GLN A 99 12.21 19.69 1.91
C GLN A 99 13.12 18.51 1.54
N LEU A 100 12.75 17.29 1.93
CA LEU A 100 13.51 16.07 1.61
C LEU A 100 13.57 15.82 0.10
N ILE A 101 12.46 15.99 -0.63
CA ILE A 101 12.42 15.89 -2.10
C ILE A 101 13.39 16.91 -2.73
N SER A 102 13.47 18.13 -2.19
CA SER A 102 14.35 19.18 -2.71
C SER A 102 15.82 18.94 -2.36
N ALA A 103 16.12 18.33 -1.20
CA ALA A 103 17.46 18.21 -0.62
C ALA A 103 18.35 17.08 -1.20
N ASN A 104 17.90 16.35 -2.23
CA ASN A 104 18.63 15.20 -2.80
C ASN A 104 18.86 14.06 -1.81
N THR A 105 17.98 13.90 -0.82
CA THR A 105 18.03 12.75 0.08
C THR A 105 17.54 11.50 -0.64
N ASP A 106 18.19 10.36 -0.39
CA ASP A 106 17.76 9.07 -0.95
C ASP A 106 16.33 8.75 -0.49
N VAL A 107 15.54 8.25 -1.42
CA VAL A 107 14.11 8.00 -1.20
C VAL A 107 13.86 6.94 -0.12
N GLU A 108 14.83 6.08 0.18
CA GLU A 108 14.80 5.17 1.34
C GLU A 108 14.63 5.91 2.67
N SER A 109 15.14 7.14 2.80
CA SER A 109 14.94 7.95 4.01
C SER A 109 13.49 8.39 4.24
N LEU A 110 12.64 8.30 3.21
CA LEU A 110 11.21 8.64 3.26
C LEU A 110 10.33 7.48 3.74
N GLU A 111 10.87 6.27 3.85
CA GLU A 111 10.13 5.07 4.31
C GLU A 111 10.23 4.84 5.83
N THR A 112 10.91 5.75 6.55
CA THR A 112 11.06 5.76 8.03
C THR A 112 10.15 6.77 8.71
#